data_AF-A0A836QLE1-F1
#
_entry.id   AF-A0A836QLE1-F1
#
_cell.length_a   1.000
_cell.length_b   1.000
_cell.length_c   1.000
_cell.angle_alpha   90.00
_cell.angle_beta   90.00
_cell.angle_gamma   90.00
#
_symmetry.space_group_name_H-M   'P 1'
#
loop_
_entity.id
_entity.type
_entity.pdbx_description
1 polymer ?
#
loop_
_entity_poly.entity_id
_entity_poly.type
_entity_poly.pdbx_seq_one_letter_code
_entity_poly.pdbx_strand_id
1 'polypeptide(L)'
;APINEGNSGGPVIDENGILIGIAQSGMVQQGVENVRFGTKISTTLHALKQAKLSRQFSIQVVSRKRKFSSREIFKRYSPYVVRIDVR
;
A
#
# COMPACT_ATOMS: atom_id res chain seq x y z
N ALA A 1 -7.52 -4.76 5.84
CA ALA A 1 -7.53 -3.59 6.75
C ALA A 1 -8.71 -2.70 6.40
N PRO A 2 -9.36 -2.03 7.36
CA PRO A 2 -10.41 -1.05 7.06
C PRO A 2 -9.84 0.13 6.26
N ILE A 3 -10.43 0.46 5.12
CA ILE A 3 -10.17 1.67 4.32
C ILE A 3 -10.87 2.87 4.97
N ASN A 4 -10.09 3.85 5.41
CA ASN A 4 -10.53 5.06 6.11
C ASN A 4 -9.74 6.26 5.56
N GLU A 5 -10.04 7.46 6.05
CA GLU A 5 -9.12 8.59 5.90
C GLU A 5 -7.75 8.21 6.49
N GLY A 6 -6.67 8.51 5.75
CA GLY A 6 -5.30 8.15 6.11
C GLY A 6 -4.70 6.94 5.37
N ASN A 7 -5.52 5.99 4.89
CA ASN A 7 -5.03 4.94 3.97
C ASN A 7 -5.67 4.99 2.57
N SER A 8 -6.56 5.96 2.35
CA SER A 8 -7.12 6.28 1.05
C SER A 8 -6.04 6.75 0.08
N GLY A 9 -6.14 6.33 -1.18
CA GLY A 9 -5.09 6.48 -2.19
C GLY A 9 -4.01 5.40 -2.13
N GLY A 10 -4.00 4.55 -1.09
CA GLY A 10 -3.07 3.42 -0.96
C GLY A 10 -3.38 2.27 -1.92
N PRO A 11 -2.39 1.37 -2.16
CA PRO A 11 -2.58 0.21 -3.01
C PRO A 11 -3.45 -0.86 -2.33
N VAL A 12 -4.34 -1.47 -3.10
CA VAL A 12 -5.02 -2.72 -2.75
C VAL A 12 -4.29 -3.85 -3.47
N ILE A 13 -3.73 -4.77 -2.69
CA ILE A 13 -2.94 -5.90 -3.18
C ILE A 13 -3.65 -7.22 -2.89
N ASP A 14 -3.48 -8.20 -3.77
CA ASP A 14 -3.92 -9.58 -3.53
C ASP A 14 -2.91 -10.37 -2.68
N GLU A 15 -3.22 -11.64 -2.42
CA GLU A 15 -2.38 -12.58 -1.66
C GLU A 15 -1.01 -12.85 -2.29
N ASN A 16 -0.85 -12.60 -3.59
CA ASN A 16 0.41 -12.75 -4.32
C ASN A 16 1.22 -11.45 -4.37
N GLY A 17 0.71 -10.37 -3.76
CA GLY A 17 1.33 -9.04 -3.79
C GLY A 17 1.11 -8.29 -5.09
N ILE A 18 0.14 -8.70 -5.92
CA ILE A 18 -0.21 -8.03 -7.17
C ILE A 18 -1.17 -6.87 -6.85
N LEU A 19 -0.89 -5.69 -7.44
CA LEU A 19 -1.76 -4.53 -7.35
C LEU A 19 -3.06 -4.77 -8.12
N ILE A 20 -4.19 -4.78 -7.42
CA ILE A 20 -5.53 -5.00 -8.00
C ILE A 20 -6.42 -3.75 -7.97
N GLY A 21 -6.08 -2.76 -7.14
CA GLY A 21 -6.84 -1.52 -7.08
C GLY A 21 -6.22 -0.43 -6.23
N ILE A 22 -6.92 0.69 -6.13
CA ILE A 22 -6.57 1.85 -5.31
C ILE A 22 -7.69 2.03 -4.28
N ALA A 23 -7.32 2.10 -3.00
CA ALA A 23 -8.26 2.29 -1.92
C ALA A 23 -8.91 3.67 -2.03
N GLN A 24 -10.24 3.72 -1.93
CA GLN A 24 -11.00 4.96 -1.96
C GLN A 24 -11.74 5.10 -0.62
N SER A 25 -11.57 6.24 0.05
CA SER A 25 -12.43 6.58 1.19
C SER A 25 -13.88 6.58 0.68
N GLY A 26 -14.66 5.62 1.18
CA GLY A 26 -16.07 5.50 0.81
C GLY A 26 -16.90 6.62 1.41
N MET A 27 -18.02 6.92 0.74
CA MET A 27 -19.12 7.69 1.30
C MET A 27 -19.79 6.84 2.38
N VAL A 28 -19.74 7.27 3.64
CA VAL A 28 -20.39 6.57 4.76
C VAL A 28 -21.90 6.72 4.59
N GLN A 29 -22.59 5.67 4.17
CA GLN A 29 -24.05 5.65 4.07
C GLN A 29 -24.61 4.70 5.13
N GLN A 30 -25.60 5.17 5.90
CA GLN A 30 -26.23 4.37 6.95
C GLN A 30 -26.76 3.04 6.38
N GLY A 31 -26.39 1.93 7.02
CA GLY A 31 -26.71 0.57 6.58
C GLY A 31 -25.60 -0.15 5.82
N VAL A 32 -24.50 0.54 5.46
CA VAL A 32 -23.37 -0.05 4.70
C VAL A 32 -22.00 0.25 5.31
N GLU A 33 -21.96 0.45 6.64
CA GLU A 33 -20.77 0.90 7.39
C GLU A 33 -19.54 -0.02 7.27
N ASN A 34 -19.74 -1.26 6.82
CA ASN A 34 -18.67 -2.25 6.63
C ASN A 34 -18.21 -2.43 5.18
N VAL A 35 -18.86 -1.78 4.20
CA VAL A 35 -18.45 -1.87 2.79
C VAL A 35 -17.54 -0.70 2.45
N ARG A 36 -16.43 -1.03 1.81
CA ARG A 36 -15.43 -0.06 1.35
C ARG A 36 -15.20 -0.24 -0.13
N PHE A 37 -14.92 0.87 -0.80
CA PHE A 37 -14.77 0.90 -2.25
C PHE A 37 -13.29 1.07 -2.63
N GLY A 38 -12.95 0.56 -3.79
CA GLY A 38 -11.66 0.78 -4.40
C GLY A 38 -11.81 0.82 -5.91
N THR A 39 -11.00 1.65 -6.55
CA THR A 39 -10.95 1.72 -8.01
C THR A 39 -10.11 0.57 -8.53
N LYS A 40 -10.67 -0.27 -9.41
CA LYS A 40 -9.89 -1.33 -10.08
C LYS A 40 -8.70 -0.73 -10.82
N ILE A 41 -7.54 -1.37 -10.70
CA ILE A 41 -6.31 -0.85 -11.32
C ILE A 41 -6.42 -0.72 -12.84
N SER A 42 -7.19 -1.60 -13.49
CA SER A 42 -7.45 -1.54 -14.93
C SER A 42 -8.20 -0.27 -15.35
N THR A 43 -9.18 0.16 -14.54
CA THR A 43 -9.93 1.40 -14.77
C THR A 43 -9.02 2.62 -14.62
N THR A 44 -8.19 2.66 -13.58
CA THR A 44 -7.20 3.74 -13.40
C THR A 44 -6.21 3.78 -14.56
N LEU A 45 -5.67 2.63 -14.97
CA LEU A 45 -4.75 2.56 -16.09
C LEU A 45 -5.39 3.06 -17.39
N HIS A 46 -6.66 2.71 -17.63
CA HIS A 46 -7.40 3.22 -18.78
C HIS A 46 -7.53 4.74 -18.73
N ALA A 47 -7.94 5.30 -17.59
CA ALA A 47 -8.06 6.75 -17.42
C ALA A 47 -6.73 7.50 -17.64
N LEU A 48 -5.62 6.98 -17.08
CA LEU A 48 -4.28 7.56 -17.25
C LEU A 48 -3.81 7.53 -18.71
N LYS A 49 -4.12 6.45 -19.46
CA LYS A 49 -3.83 6.35 -20.89
C LYS A 49 -4.63 7.38 -21.69
N GLN A 50 -5.92 7.53 -21.42
CA GLN A 50 -6.78 8.52 -22.08
C GLN A 50 -6.31 9.96 -21.83
N ALA A 51 -5.93 10.26 -20.59
CA ALA A 51 -5.38 11.57 -20.21
C ALA A 51 -3.96 11.82 -20.73
N LYS A 52 -3.32 10.83 -21.39
CA LYS A 52 -1.90 10.87 -21.82
C LYS A 52 -0.93 11.14 -20.66
N LEU A 53 -1.31 10.73 -19.45
CA LEU A 53 -0.52 10.90 -18.22
C LEU A 53 0.30 9.66 -17.86
N SER A 54 0.18 8.57 -18.62
CA SER A 54 1.00 7.37 -18.42
C SER A 54 2.16 7.31 -19.41
N ARG A 55 3.39 7.16 -18.90
CA ARG A 55 4.54 6.69 -19.68
C ARG A 55 4.93 5.30 -19.19
N GLN A 56 5.18 4.38 -20.11
CA GLN A 56 5.69 3.07 -19.73
C GLN A 56 7.17 3.20 -19.33
N PHE A 57 7.50 2.69 -18.16
CA PHE A 57 8.87 2.60 -17.67
C PHE A 57 9.05 1.24 -17.00
N SER A 58 10.28 0.74 -16.99
CA SER A 58 10.65 -0.44 -16.21
C SER A 58 11.47 0.01 -15.01
N ILE A 59 11.14 -0.52 -13.83
CA ILE A 59 12.01 -0.40 -12.66
C ILE A 59 12.84 -1.67 -12.60
N GLN A 60 14.16 -1.53 -12.75
CA GLN A 60 15.07 -2.60 -12.37
C GLN A 60 15.29 -2.53 -10.87
N VAL A 61 14.73 -3.49 -10.14
CA VAL A 61 15.02 -3.63 -8.71
C VAL A 61 16.41 -4.25 -8.58
N VAL A 62 17.42 -3.39 -8.46
CA VAL A 62 18.76 -3.84 -8.05
C VAL A 62 18.67 -4.15 -6.56
N SER A 63 18.63 -5.44 -6.21
CA SER A 63 18.69 -5.85 -4.81
C SER A 63 20.04 -5.37 -4.25
N ARG A 64 20.01 -4.33 -3.42
CA ARG A 64 21.21 -3.92 -2.71
C ARG A 64 21.59 -5.07 -1.79
N LYS A 65 22.85 -5.52 -1.85
CA LYS A 65 23.38 -6.44 -0.83
C LYS A 65 23.11 -5.82 0.53
N ARG A 66 22.27 -6.49 1.32
CA ARG A 66 21.98 -6.06 2.69
C ARG A 66 23.30 -6.04 3.44
N LYS A 67 23.70 -4.86 3.93
CA LYS A 67 24.93 -4.71 4.74
C LYS A 67 24.82 -5.45 6.08
N PHE A 68 23.59 -5.63 6.57
CA PHE A 68 23.29 -6.28 7.84
C PHE A 68 22.07 -7.20 7.66
N SER A 69 22.11 -8.36 8.28
CA SER A 69 20.96 -9.24 8.47
C SER A 69 19.92 -8.60 9.40
N SER A 70 18.67 -9.08 9.35
CA SER A 70 17.61 -8.60 10.26
C SER A 70 18.00 -8.75 11.74
N ARG A 71 18.76 -9.79 12.08
CA ARG A 71 19.25 -10.04 13.45
C ARG A 71 20.29 -9.01 13.88
N GLU A 72 21.17 -8.59 12.97
CA GLU A 72 22.17 -7.55 13.24
C GLU A 72 21.54 -6.17 13.36
N ILE A 73 20.55 -5.85 12.51
CA ILE A 73 19.74 -4.64 12.64
C ILE A 73 19.06 -4.63 14.01
N PHE A 74 18.37 -5.71 14.37
CA PHE A 74 17.71 -5.82 15.67
C PHE A 74 18.68 -5.63 16.83
N LYS A 75 19.80 -6.37 16.87
CA LYS A 75 20.81 -6.22 17.92
C LYS A 75 21.36 -4.80 18.03
N ARG A 76 21.57 -4.12 16.90
CA ARG A 76 22.14 -2.76 16.90
C ARG A 76 21.15 -1.72 17.39
N TYR A 77 19.89 -1.83 16.99
CA TYR A 77 18.89 -0.79 17.23
C TYR A 77 17.95 -1.09 18.40
N SER A 78 17.90 -2.33 18.91
CA SER A 78 17.07 -2.70 20.06
C SER A 78 17.32 -1.86 21.32
N PRO A 79 18.53 -1.33 21.60
CA PRO A 79 18.72 -0.43 22.75
C PRO A 79 18.04 0.93 22.60
N TYR A 80 17.67 1.33 21.37
CA TYR A 80 17.14 2.66 21.05
C TYR A 80 15.64 2.65 20.73
N VAL A 81 14.98 1.47 20.77
CA VAL A 81 13.54 1.35 20.54
C VAL A 81 12.88 0.75 21.77
N VAL A 82 11.79 1.37 22.21
CA VAL A 82 10.96 0.86 23.30
C VAL A 82 9.73 0.16 22.72
N ARG A 83 9.36 -0.98 23.30
CA ARG A 83 8.09 -1.64 22.94
C ARG A 83 6.96 -0.80 23.51
N ILE A 84 6.08 -0.30 22.64
CA ILE A 84 4.84 0.34 23.04
C ILE A 84 3.75 -0.72 22.95
N ASP A 85 3.29 -1.20 24.11
CA ASP A 85 2.10 -2.06 24.18
C ASP A 85 0.88 -1.15 24.30
N VAL A 86 -0.06 -1.30 23.37
CA VAL A 86 -1.36 -0.62 23.43
C VAL A 86 -2.35 -1.60 24.06
N ARG A 87 -2.97 -1.21 25.18
CA ARG A 87 -4.05 -1.97 25.82
C ARG A 87 -5.39 -1.69 25.16
#